data_AF-A0A7C5Z9G3-F1
#
_entry.id   AF-A0A7C5Z9G3-F1
#
_cell.length_a   1.000
_cell.length_b   1.000
_cell.length_c   1.000
_cell.angle_alpha   90.00
_cell.angle_beta   90.00
_cell.angle_gamma   90.00
#
_symmetry.space_group_name_H-M   'P 1'
#
loop_
_entity.id
_entity.type
_entity.pdbx_description
1 polymer ?
#
loop_
_entity_poly.entity_id
_entity_poly.type
_entity_poly.pdbx_seq_one_letter_code
_entity_poly.pdbx_strand_id
1 'polypeptide(L)'
;MSQDTEQLSFRDIPPPRRDAIHRALLTGLLASIASKGEKHEYTGPRGAKLSIHPGSGLFKNQPQWLMAAELVETSRLFARTVAR
;
A
#
# COMPACT_ATOMS: atom_id res chain seq x y z
N MET A 1 33.87 14.68 -30.48
CA MET A 1 33.14 14.98 -29.23
C MET A 1 32.12 13.86 -29.06
N SER A 2 32.63 12.66 -28.79
CA SER A 2 31.83 11.45 -28.64
C SER A 2 31.17 11.52 -27.28
N GLN A 3 29.83 11.56 -27.27
CA GLN A 3 29.08 11.38 -26.03
C GLN A 3 29.07 9.89 -25.73
N ASP A 4 29.86 9.50 -24.73
CA ASP A 4 29.81 8.18 -24.13
C ASP A 4 28.39 7.96 -23.61
N THR A 5 27.65 7.13 -24.32
CA THR A 5 26.34 6.67 -23.89
C THR A 5 26.60 5.64 -22.80
N GLU A 6 26.72 6.10 -21.55
CA GLU A 6 26.77 5.25 -20.37
C GLU A 6 25.44 4.49 -20.30
N GLN A 7 25.41 3.31 -20.91
CA GLN A 7 24.31 2.38 -20.76
C GLN A 7 24.38 1.82 -19.33
N LEU A 8 23.67 2.49 -18.41
CA LEU A 8 23.45 1.99 -17.06
C LEU A 8 22.92 0.56 -17.15
N SER A 9 23.76 -0.40 -16.77
CA SER A 9 23.41 -1.81 -16.79
C SER A 9 22.35 -2.08 -15.72
N PHE A 10 21.36 -2.91 -16.03
CA PHE A 10 20.25 -3.23 -15.11
C PHE A 10 20.72 -3.75 -13.74
N ARG A 11 21.95 -4.25 -13.65
CA ARG A 11 22.55 -4.77 -12.40
C ARG A 11 22.97 -3.66 -11.44
N ASP A 12 23.15 -2.43 -11.92
CA ASP A 12 23.69 -1.31 -11.14
C ASP A 12 22.59 -0.43 -10.52
N ILE A 13 21.32 -0.77 -10.77
CA ILE A 13 20.17 -0.07 -10.18
C ILE A 13 20.01 -0.55 -8.73
N PRO A 14 20.21 0.33 -7.72
CA PRO A 14 19.96 -0.06 -6.34
C PRO A 14 18.49 -0.46 -6.18
N PRO A 15 18.17 -1.45 -5.34
CA PRO A 15 16.80 -1.90 -5.17
C PRO A 15 15.93 -0.71 -4.75
N PRO A 16 14.77 -0.51 -5.41
CA PRO A 16 13.91 0.62 -5.08
C PRO A 16 13.54 0.54 -3.61
N ARG A 17 13.64 1.69 -2.94
CA ARG A 17 13.17 1.80 -1.56
C ARG A 17 11.68 1.47 -1.56
N ARG A 18 11.23 0.66 -0.59
CA ARG A 18 9.86 0.11 -0.55
C ARG A 18 8.77 1.20 -0.62
N ASP A 19 9.06 2.37 -0.06
CA ASP A 19 8.22 3.57 -0.13
C ASP A 19 8.01 4.08 -1.56
N ALA A 20 9.01 3.99 -2.45
CA ALA A 20 8.91 4.40 -3.84
C ALA A 20 7.88 3.53 -4.59
N ILE A 21 7.86 2.22 -4.32
CA ILE A 21 6.88 1.29 -4.89
C ILE A 21 5.47 1.65 -4.39
N HIS A 22 5.30 1.82 -3.07
CA HIS A 22 3.99 2.18 -2.52
C HIS A 22 3.48 3.51 -3.07
N ARG A 23 4.35 4.52 -3.19
CA ARG A 23 4.01 5.82 -3.77
C ARG A 23 3.60 5.73 -5.24
N ALA A 24 4.27 4.90 -6.03
CA ALA A 24 3.89 4.69 -7.42
C ALA A 24 2.48 4.07 -7.51
N LEU A 25 2.21 3.04 -6.70
CA LEU A 25 0.90 2.38 -6.65
C LEU A 25 -0.23 3.31 -6.20
N LEU A 26 0.03 4.22 -5.26
CA LEU A 26 -0.97 5.16 -4.74
C LEU A 26 -1.57 6.07 -5.82
N THR A 27 -0.85 6.32 -6.91
CA THR A 27 -1.37 7.14 -8.02
C THR A 27 -2.57 6.48 -8.71
N GLY A 28 -2.62 5.14 -8.77
CA GLY A 28 -3.74 4.38 -9.31
C GLY A 28 -4.72 3.85 -8.26
N LEU A 29 -4.27 3.71 -7.01
CA LEU A 29 -5.03 3.07 -5.92
C LEU A 29 -5.45 4.06 -4.81
N LEU A 30 -5.74 5.30 -5.16
CA LEU A 30 -6.09 6.34 -4.20
C LEU A 30 -7.32 5.98 -3.34
N ALA A 31 -8.27 5.22 -3.89
CA ALA A 31 -9.46 4.77 -3.18
C ALA A 31 -9.18 3.73 -2.08
N SER A 32 -7.99 3.14 -2.06
CA SER A 32 -7.63 2.00 -1.21
C SER A 32 -6.71 2.38 -0.05
N ILE A 33 -6.62 3.68 0.29
CA ILE A 33 -5.93 4.14 1.50
C ILE A 33 -6.88 4.12 2.69
N ALA A 34 -6.36 3.95 3.90
CA ALA A 34 -7.17 4.12 5.09
C ALA A 34 -6.33 4.54 6.30
N SER A 35 -6.91 5.36 7.17
CA SER A 35 -6.33 5.71 8.46
C SER A 35 -6.94 4.87 9.57
N LYS A 36 -6.14 4.59 10.59
CA LYS A 36 -6.59 3.86 11.77
C LYS A 36 -7.69 4.64 12.49
N GLY A 37 -8.84 4.00 12.68
CA GLY A 37 -9.95 4.48 13.48
C GLY A 37 -9.96 3.82 14.86
N GLU A 38 -11.16 3.45 15.31
CA GLU A 38 -11.35 2.71 16.55
C GLU A 38 -10.89 1.25 16.43
N LYS A 39 -11.06 0.47 17.49
CA LYS A 39 -10.53 -0.89 17.65
C LYS A 39 -10.73 -1.78 16.41
N HIS A 40 -9.63 -2.09 15.72
CA HIS A 40 -9.58 -2.93 14.49
C HIS A 40 -10.38 -2.38 13.29
N GLU A 41 -10.72 -1.10 13.30
CA GLU A 41 -11.40 -0.40 12.23
C GLU A 41 -10.49 0.68 11.63
N TYR A 42 -10.60 0.85 10.32
CA TYR A 42 -9.94 1.86 9.53
C TYR A 42 -10.99 2.69 8.79
N THR A 43 -10.70 3.97 8.62
CA THR A 43 -11.54 4.90 7.86
C THR A 43 -10.83 5.20 6.53
N GLY A 44 -11.45 4.75 5.44
CA GLY A 44 -11.03 5.01 4.08
C GLY A 44 -11.72 6.23 3.44
N PRO A 45 -11.45 6.50 2.15
CA PRO A 45 -12.09 7.54 1.39
C PRO A 45 -13.61 7.49 1.46
N ARG A 46 -14.23 8.67 1.44
CA ARG A 46 -15.70 8.83 1.52
C ARG A 46 -16.31 8.26 2.82
N GLY A 47 -15.51 8.12 3.88
CA GLY A 47 -15.96 7.62 5.19
C GLY A 47 -16.16 6.11 5.25
N ALA A 48 -15.67 5.35 4.25
CA ALA A 48 -15.80 3.90 4.24
C ALA A 48 -15.11 3.26 5.46
N LYS A 49 -15.82 2.39 6.17
CA LYS A 49 -15.27 1.63 7.30
C LYS A 49 -14.78 0.28 6.82
N LEU A 50 -13.52 -0.03 7.11
CA LEU A 50 -12.89 -1.26 6.69
C LEU A 50 -11.98 -1.83 7.77
N SER A 51 -11.70 -3.13 7.70
CA SER A 51 -10.77 -3.80 8.61
C SER A 51 -9.64 -4.46 7.82
N ILE A 52 -8.47 -4.61 8.43
CA ILE A 52 -7.41 -5.45 7.86
C ILE A 52 -7.90 -6.91 7.84
N HIS A 53 -7.70 -7.61 6.73
CA HIS A 53 -8.02 -9.04 6.65
C HIS A 53 -7.25 -9.85 7.72
N PRO A 54 -7.88 -10.78 8.47
CA PRO A 54 -7.23 -11.50 9.58
C PRO A 54 -5.96 -12.27 9.20
N GLY A 55 -5.88 -12.77 7.97
CA GLY A 55 -4.70 -13.46 7.45
C GLY A 55 -3.52 -12.55 7.10
N SER A 56 -3.64 -11.23 7.25
CA SER A 56 -2.56 -10.29 6.98
C SER A 56 -1.54 -10.26 8.13
N GLY A 57 -0.26 -10.22 7.80
CA GLY A 57 0.82 -10.01 8.79
C GLY A 57 0.73 -8.66 9.51
N LEU A 58 -0.02 -7.69 8.98
CA LEU A 58 -0.25 -6.38 9.62
C LEU A 58 -1.48 -6.36 10.54
N PHE A 59 -2.27 -7.43 10.61
CA PHE A 59 -3.49 -7.48 11.42
C PHE A 59 -3.23 -7.22 12.91
N LYS A 60 -2.11 -7.72 13.44
CA LYS A 60 -1.70 -7.47 14.85
C LYS A 60 -1.11 -6.07 15.05
N ASN A 61 -0.23 -5.65 14.13
CA ASN A 61 0.54 -4.40 14.27
C ASN A 61 -0.32 -3.14 14.09
N GLN A 62 -1.39 -3.21 13.29
CA GLN A 62 -2.35 -2.12 13.08
C GLN A 62 -1.70 -0.73 12.90
N PRO A 63 -1.04 -0.49 11.74
CA PRO A 63 -0.37 0.77 11.44
C PRO A 63 -1.35 1.96 11.41
N GLN A 64 -0.83 3.18 11.60
CA GLN A 64 -1.63 4.42 11.57
C GLN A 64 -2.28 4.67 10.21
N TRP A 65 -1.56 4.37 9.14
CA TRP A 65 -2.05 4.42 7.78
C TRP A 65 -1.79 3.07 7.12
N LEU A 66 -2.68 2.71 6.22
CA LEU A 66 -2.48 1.58 5.33
C LEU A 66 -2.84 1.94 3.90
N MET A 67 -2.23 1.21 2.98
CA MET A 67 -2.68 1.09 1.59
C MET A 67 -3.03 -0.38 1.36
N ALA A 68 -4.16 -0.64 0.71
CA ALA A 68 -4.60 -1.97 0.32
C ALA A 68 -4.50 -2.14 -1.20
N ALA A 69 -4.16 -3.34 -1.68
CA ALA A 69 -4.23 -3.63 -3.10
C ALA A 69 -5.69 -3.76 -3.58
N GLU A 70 -6.57 -4.28 -2.72
CA GLU A 70 -7.98 -4.48 -3.01
C GLU A 70 -8.83 -4.38 -1.72
N LEU A 71 -10.09 -3.97 -1.90
CA LEU A 71 -11.11 -3.99 -0.87
C LEU A 71 -12.14 -5.06 -1.23
N VAL A 72 -12.38 -6.01 -0.32
CA VAL A 72 -13.29 -7.14 -0.55
C VAL A 72 -14.39 -7.12 0.51
N GLU A 73 -15.63 -7.07 0.05
CA GLU A 73 -16.81 -7.11 0.92
C GLU A 73 -17.29 -8.55 1.09
N THR A 74 -17.34 -9.02 2.33
CA THR A 74 -17.92 -10.33 2.69
C THR A 74 -18.91 -10.15 3.85
N SER A 75 -18.48 -10.40 5.10
CA SER A 75 -19.24 -10.05 6.29
C SER A 75 -19.06 -8.58 6.72
N ARG A 76 -17.92 -8.00 6.35
CA ARG A 76 -17.59 -6.58 6.42
C ARG A 76 -16.59 -6.27 5.32
N LEU A 77 -16.30 -4.99 5.10
CA LEU A 77 -15.31 -4.56 4.14
C LEU A 77 -13.89 -4.86 4.66
N PHE A 78 -13.13 -5.65 3.92
CA PHE A 78 -11.77 -6.04 4.28
C PHE A 78 -10.73 -5.52 3.30
N ALA A 79 -9.65 -4.97 3.83
CA ALA A 79 -8.45 -4.66 3.07
C ALA A 79 -7.54 -5.90 2.95
N ARG A 80 -7.19 -6.28 1.71
CA ARG A 80 -6.25 -7.37 1.42
C ARG A 80 -4.94 -6.82 0.83
N THR A 81 -3.86 -7.57 1.05
CA THR A 81 -2.50 -7.21 0.61
C THR A 81 -2.13 -5.79 1.02
N VAL A 82 -2.08 -5.57 2.34
CA VAL A 82 -1.87 -4.25 2.94
C VAL A 82 -0.41 -3.90 3.14
N ALA A 83 -0.08 -2.64 2.86
CA ALA A 83 1.19 -1.97 3.11
C ALA A 83 1.00 -0.82 4.13
N ARG A 84 2.09 -0.38 4.76
CA ARG A 84 2.13 0.76 5.69
C ARG A 84 3.19 1.76 5.28
#